data_AF-A0A520A4Y7-F1
#
_entry.id   AF-A0A520A4Y7-F1
#
_cell.length_a   1.000
_cell.length_b   1.000
_cell.length_c   1.000
_cell.angle_alpha   90.00
_cell.angle_beta   90.00
_cell.angle_gamma   90.00
#
_symmetry.space_group_name_H-M   'P 1'
#
loop_
_entity.id
_entity.type
_entity.pdbx_description
1 polymer ?
#
loop_
_entity_poly.entity_id
_entity_poly.type
_entity_poly.pdbx_seq_one_letter_code
_entity_poly.pdbx_strand_id
1 'polypeptide(L)'
;MKTRLAMKPILVLLTLLLTTRAQAQTTQYPDSPLLDSLLRTNPALTKVLSHPATYQLQLIYTQINRDAHNVPHFTQHTYHLNPRQYFNPASLVKLPVALLALEKLHTLPTSINRST
;
A
#
# COMPACT_ATOMS: atom_id res chain seq x y z
N MET A 1 37.00 28.46 46.13
CA MET A 1 36.47 29.27 45.01
C MET A 1 36.48 28.44 43.73
N LYS A 2 35.29 28.03 43.28
CA LYS A 2 34.90 27.63 41.90
C LYS A 2 35.56 26.37 41.28
N THR A 3 34.89 25.24 41.47
CA THR A 3 34.90 24.06 40.59
C THR A 3 34.58 24.46 39.15
N ARG A 4 35.51 24.27 38.21
CA ARG A 4 35.24 24.42 36.77
C ARG A 4 34.74 23.09 36.22
N LEU A 5 33.43 22.98 36.25
CA LEU A 5 32.56 22.07 35.52
C LEU A 5 33.15 21.59 34.18
N ALA A 6 33.62 20.33 34.13
CA ALA A 6 34.03 19.62 32.91
C ALA A 6 32.82 19.20 32.03
N MET A 7 31.78 20.05 31.95
CA MET A 7 30.52 19.76 31.23
C MET A 7 30.58 20.07 29.73
N LYS A 8 31.66 20.71 29.25
CA LYS A 8 31.79 21.10 27.83
C LYS A 8 31.96 19.94 26.84
N PRO A 9 32.76 18.87 27.11
CA PRO A 9 32.87 17.76 26.16
C PRO A 9 31.64 16.83 26.18
N ILE A 10 30.99 16.68 27.35
CA ILE A 10 29.78 15.85 27.50
C ILE A 10 28.59 16.50 26.77
N LEU A 11 28.44 17.83 26.87
CA LEU A 11 27.38 18.54 26.15
C LEU A 11 27.57 18.47 24.63
N VAL A 12 28.81 18.52 24.14
CA VAL A 12 29.14 18.40 22.71
C VAL A 12 28.84 16.98 22.20
N LEU A 13 29.16 15.95 22.98
CA LEU A 13 28.83 14.55 22.65
C LEU A 13 27.31 14.32 22.63
N LEU A 14 26.59 14.93 23.58
CA LEU A 14 25.12 14.86 23.65
C LEU A 14 24.49 15.55 22.43
N THR A 15 24.98 16.73 22.03
CA THR A 15 24.50 17.41 20.81
C THR A 15 24.83 16.66 19.53
N LEU A 16 25.94 15.91 19.49
CA LEU A 16 26.30 15.08 18.34
C LEU A 16 25.35 13.87 18.20
N LEU A 17 24.98 13.23 19.32
CA LEU A 17 23.99 12.14 19.32
C LEU A 17 22.57 12.59 18.93
N LEU A 18 22.16 13.84 19.21
CA LEU A 18 20.84 14.35 18.77
C LEU A 18 20.75 14.64 17.26
N THR A 19 21.86 14.62 16.52
CA THR A 19 21.85 14.89 15.07
C THR A 19 21.79 13.67 14.18
N THR A 20 21.68 12.45 14.73
CA THR A 20 21.34 11.26 13.93
C THR A 20 19.89 11.37 13.46
N ARG A 21 19.74 12.01 12.31
CA ARG A 21 18.47 12.24 11.65
C ARG A 21 17.79 10.90 11.44
N ALA A 22 16.51 10.83 11.79
CA ALA A 22 15.63 9.77 11.32
C ALA A 22 15.63 9.83 9.78
N GLN A 23 16.54 9.08 9.13
CA GLN A 23 16.37 8.77 7.73
C GLN A 23 15.10 7.94 7.65
N ALA A 24 14.04 8.54 7.12
CA ALA A 24 12.86 7.80 6.73
C ALA A 24 13.34 6.73 5.73
N GLN A 25 13.39 5.48 6.17
CA GLN A 25 13.70 4.35 5.30
C GLN A 25 12.64 4.36 4.20
N THR A 26 13.04 4.71 2.98
CA THR A 26 12.16 4.53 1.82
C THR A 26 12.10 3.04 1.56
N THR A 27 11.05 2.37 2.03
CA THR A 27 10.77 0.98 1.66
C THR A 27 10.60 0.94 0.14
N GLN A 28 11.60 0.38 -0.55
CA GLN A 28 11.53 0.17 -1.99
C GLN A 28 10.85 -1.18 -2.23
N TYR A 29 9.72 -1.15 -2.93
CA TYR A 29 9.00 -2.34 -3.35
C TYR A 29 9.49 -2.71 -4.76
N PRO A 30 10.26 -3.80 -4.94
CA PRO A 30 10.73 -4.19 -6.25
C PRO A 30 9.55 -4.61 -7.14
N ASP A 31 9.68 -4.32 -8.42
CA ASP A 31 8.70 -4.75 -9.41
C ASP A 31 8.75 -6.27 -9.58
N SER A 32 7.58 -6.88 -9.64
CA SER A 32 7.40 -8.32 -9.83
C SER A 32 7.90 -8.73 -11.22
N PRO A 33 8.86 -9.68 -11.33
CA PRO A 33 9.30 -10.19 -12.62
C PRO A 33 8.16 -10.80 -13.46
N LEU A 34 7.19 -11.44 -12.79
CA LEU A 34 5.99 -11.98 -13.44
C LEU A 34 5.18 -10.87 -14.12
N LEU A 35 4.93 -9.77 -13.41
CA LEU A 35 4.13 -8.66 -13.95
C LEU A 35 4.91 -7.92 -15.04
N ASP A 36 6.21 -7.67 -14.85
CA ASP A 36 7.04 -7.04 -15.87
C ASP A 36 7.03 -7.85 -17.18
N SER A 37 7.28 -9.17 -17.09
CA SER A 37 7.23 -10.04 -18.26
C SER A 37 5.85 -10.07 -18.91
N LEU A 38 4.77 -10.18 -18.12
CA LEU A 38 3.40 -10.26 -18.64
C LEU A 38 2.99 -8.96 -19.35
N LEU A 39 3.26 -7.82 -18.74
CA LEU A 39 2.88 -6.51 -19.29
C LEU A 39 3.62 -6.22 -20.61
N ARG A 40 4.88 -6.64 -20.72
CA ARG A 40 5.69 -6.48 -21.95
C ARG A 40 5.24 -7.38 -23.10
N THR A 41 4.41 -8.39 -22.86
CA THR A 41 3.87 -9.23 -23.95
C THR A 41 2.88 -8.50 -24.85
N ASN A 42 2.29 -7.39 -24.38
CA ASN A 42 1.31 -6.62 -25.15
C ASN A 42 1.89 -5.26 -25.60
N PRO A 43 2.23 -5.11 -26.89
CA PRO A 43 2.79 -3.86 -27.42
C PRO A 43 1.90 -2.63 -27.19
N ALA A 44 0.57 -2.80 -27.07
CA ALA A 44 -0.35 -1.70 -26.80
C ALA A 44 -0.09 -1.01 -25.45
N LEU A 45 0.54 -1.71 -24.50
CA LEU A 45 0.87 -1.16 -23.18
C LEU A 45 2.15 -0.34 -23.18
N THR A 46 2.99 -0.41 -24.24
CA THR A 46 4.32 0.23 -24.29
C THR A 46 4.29 1.69 -23.90
N LYS A 47 3.32 2.46 -24.41
CA LYS A 47 3.18 3.90 -24.11
C LYS A 47 3.00 4.18 -22.62
N VAL A 48 2.21 3.35 -21.94
CA VAL A 48 1.93 3.48 -20.51
C VAL A 48 3.12 3.01 -19.68
N LEU A 49 3.71 1.87 -20.05
CA LEU A 49 4.87 1.29 -19.37
C LEU A 49 6.13 2.18 -19.46
N SER A 50 6.30 2.93 -20.54
CA SER A 50 7.46 3.84 -20.69
C SER A 50 7.27 5.19 -19.99
N HIS A 51 6.06 5.52 -19.53
CA HIS A 51 5.76 6.80 -18.86
C HIS A 51 4.95 6.58 -17.56
N PRO A 52 5.42 5.75 -16.62
CA PRO A 52 4.63 5.33 -15.46
C PRO A 52 4.27 6.51 -14.53
N ALA A 53 5.12 7.54 -14.44
CA ALA A 53 4.82 8.74 -13.65
C ALA A 53 3.66 9.55 -14.25
N THR A 54 3.61 9.69 -15.58
CA THR A 54 2.54 10.42 -16.29
C THR A 54 1.19 9.73 -16.12
N TYR A 55 1.18 8.40 -16.20
CA TYR A 55 -0.04 7.59 -16.08
C TYR A 55 -0.35 7.14 -14.67
N GLN A 56 0.48 7.51 -13.68
CA GLN A 56 0.40 7.04 -12.29
C GLN A 56 0.28 5.51 -12.20
N LEU A 57 0.97 4.79 -13.10
CA LEU A 57 0.84 3.35 -13.24
C LEU A 57 1.24 2.66 -11.93
N GLN A 58 0.35 1.84 -11.40
CA GLN A 58 0.61 0.97 -10.26
C GLN A 58 -0.28 -0.28 -10.38
N LEU A 59 0.30 -1.46 -10.16
CA LEU A 59 -0.45 -2.71 -10.10
C LEU A 59 -0.15 -3.45 -8.79
N ILE A 60 -1.21 -3.96 -8.18
CA ILE A 60 -1.15 -4.90 -7.07
C ILE A 60 -1.97 -6.11 -7.50
N TYR A 61 -1.30 -7.23 -7.71
CA TYR A 61 -1.91 -8.50 -8.07
C TYR A 61 -1.67 -9.52 -6.97
N THR A 62 -2.75 -10.07 -6.42
CA THR A 62 -2.69 -11.17 -5.46
C THR A 62 -3.06 -12.45 -6.18
N GLN A 63 -2.08 -13.32 -6.43
CA GLN A 63 -2.31 -14.67 -6.92
C GLN A 63 -2.87 -15.52 -5.78
N ILE A 64 -3.98 -16.21 -6.05
CA ILE A 64 -4.63 -17.11 -5.10
C ILE A 64 -4.45 -18.54 -5.60
N ASN A 65 -3.57 -19.30 -4.95
CA ASN A 65 -3.34 -20.71 -5.25
C ASN A 65 -4.11 -21.56 -4.23
N ARG A 66 -4.92 -22.51 -4.67
CA ARG A 66 -5.65 -23.42 -3.77
C ARG A 66 -4.93 -24.76 -3.73
N ASP A 67 -4.71 -25.31 -2.54
CA ASP A 67 -4.13 -26.64 -2.39
C ASP A 67 -5.17 -27.75 -2.61
N ALA A 68 -4.74 -29.02 -2.43
CA ALA A 68 -5.59 -30.19 -2.59
C ALA A 68 -6.80 -30.22 -1.63
N HIS A 69 -6.74 -29.47 -0.53
CA HIS A 69 -7.84 -29.32 0.45
C HIS A 69 -8.63 -28.03 0.22
N ASN A 70 -8.42 -27.34 -0.91
CA ASN A 70 -9.06 -26.07 -1.27
C ASN A 70 -8.71 -24.89 -0.35
N VAL A 71 -7.61 -24.98 0.41
CA VAL A 71 -7.12 -23.88 1.26
C VAL A 71 -6.38 -22.86 0.38
N PRO A 72 -6.72 -21.56 0.44
CA PRO A 72 -6.08 -20.54 -0.37
C PRO A 72 -4.73 -20.10 0.22
N HIS A 73 -3.71 -20.09 -0.64
CA HIS A 73 -2.37 -19.56 -0.43
C HIS A 73 -2.17 -18.33 -1.31
N PHE A 74 -1.72 -17.22 -0.70
CA PHE A 74 -1.62 -15.93 -1.37
C PHE A 74 -0.18 -15.60 -1.74
N THR A 75 0.05 -15.18 -2.98
CA THR A 75 1.33 -14.63 -3.44
C THR A 75 1.09 -13.23 -3.99
N GLN A 76 1.77 -12.24 -3.43
CA GLN A 76 1.60 -10.85 -3.83
C GLN A 76 2.64 -10.45 -4.88
N HIS A 77 2.18 -9.85 -5.96
CA HIS A 77 2.99 -9.27 -7.01
C HIS A 77 2.66 -7.78 -7.11
N THR A 78 3.69 -6.94 -7.11
CA THR A 78 3.55 -5.49 -7.18
C THR A 78 4.31 -4.94 -8.38
N TYR A 79 3.84 -3.86 -8.96
CA TYR A 79 4.51 -3.15 -10.05
C TYR A 79 4.29 -1.65 -9.88
N HIS A 80 5.36 -0.87 -9.80
CA HIS A 80 5.39 0.55 -9.44
C HIS A 80 4.62 0.88 -8.15
N LEU A 81 4.76 0.02 -7.12
CA LEU A 81 4.07 0.22 -5.85
C LEU A 81 4.60 1.46 -5.12
N ASN A 82 3.71 2.43 -4.95
CA ASN A 82 3.86 3.57 -4.06
C ASN A 82 2.66 3.61 -3.09
N PRO A 83 2.83 3.17 -1.83
CA PRO A 83 1.72 3.09 -0.87
C PRO A 83 1.16 4.46 -0.46
N ARG A 84 1.83 5.58 -0.80
CA ARG A 84 1.34 6.93 -0.51
C ARG A 84 0.62 7.58 -1.68
N GLN A 85 0.54 6.91 -2.82
CA GLN A 85 -0.14 7.43 -4.01
C GLN A 85 -1.66 7.30 -3.85
N TYR A 86 -2.38 8.42 -3.97
CA TYR A 86 -3.83 8.44 -3.97
C TYR A 86 -4.38 8.26 -5.39
N PHE A 87 -5.42 7.44 -5.53
CA PHE A 87 -6.16 7.24 -6.78
C PHE A 87 -7.61 7.62 -6.57
N ASN A 88 -8.16 8.46 -7.46
CA ASN A 88 -9.59 8.73 -7.45
C ASN A 88 -10.34 7.45 -7.84
N PRO A 89 -11.16 6.86 -6.95
CA PRO A 89 -11.80 5.56 -7.20
C PRO A 89 -12.91 5.62 -8.24
N ALA A 90 -13.41 6.81 -8.61
CA ALA A 90 -14.54 6.96 -9.54
C ALA A 90 -15.69 5.98 -9.20
N SER A 91 -16.19 5.21 -10.17
CA SER A 91 -17.26 4.23 -9.95
C SER A 91 -16.86 3.00 -9.12
N LEU A 92 -15.57 2.79 -8.81
CA LEU A 92 -15.12 1.67 -7.97
C LEU A 92 -15.67 1.76 -6.54
N VAL A 93 -16.06 2.95 -6.07
CA VAL A 93 -16.71 3.12 -4.75
C VAL A 93 -18.03 2.37 -4.63
N LYS A 94 -18.69 2.05 -5.74
CA LYS A 94 -20.02 1.43 -5.73
C LYS A 94 -20.00 0.04 -5.12
N LEU A 95 -18.97 -0.76 -5.38
CA LEU A 95 -18.90 -2.12 -4.86
C LEU A 95 -18.72 -2.15 -3.33
N PRO A 96 -17.74 -1.44 -2.73
CA PRO A 96 -17.63 -1.34 -1.27
C PRO A 96 -18.92 -0.82 -0.62
N VAL A 97 -19.57 0.19 -1.21
CA VAL A 97 -20.83 0.73 -0.70
C VAL A 97 -21.95 -0.32 -0.75
N ALA A 98 -22.07 -1.09 -1.84
CA ALA A 98 -23.04 -2.16 -1.94
C ALA A 98 -22.80 -3.28 -0.92
N LEU A 99 -21.53 -3.64 -0.66
CA LEU A 99 -21.17 -4.61 0.35
C LEU A 99 -21.52 -4.12 1.77
N LEU A 100 -21.24 -2.86 2.09
CA LEU A 100 -21.63 -2.24 3.36
C LEU A 100 -23.15 -2.18 3.52
N ALA A 101 -23.89 -1.89 2.44
CA ALA A 101 -25.34 -1.91 2.46
C ALA A 101 -25.88 -3.32 2.73
N LEU A 102 -25.28 -4.35 2.12
CA LEU A 102 -25.64 -5.75 2.37
C LEU A 102 -25.33 -6.18 3.81
N GLU A 103 -24.18 -5.80 4.33
CA GLU A 103 -23.82 -6.00 5.75
C GLU A 103 -24.85 -5.34 6.66
N LYS A 104 -25.23 -4.09 6.37
CA LYS A 104 -26.26 -3.39 7.14
C LYS A 104 -27.59 -4.13 7.10
N LEU A 105 -28.05 -4.53 5.91
CA LEU A 105 -29.29 -5.30 5.74
C LEU A 105 -29.29 -6.60 6.55
N HIS A 106 -28.16 -7.29 6.62
CA HIS A 106 -28.02 -8.51 7.41
C HIS A 106 -28.19 -8.29 8.92
N THR A 107 -27.85 -7.09 9.42
CA THR A 107 -28.01 -6.73 10.84
C THR A 107 -29.39 -6.19 11.21
N LEU A 108 -30.23 -5.87 10.22
CA LEU A 108 -31.56 -5.35 10.48
C LEU A 108 -32.50 -6.47 10.93
N PRO A 109 -33.40 -6.22 11.89
CA PRO A 109 -34.42 -7.19 12.29
C PRO A 109 -35.33 -7.52 11.09
N THR A 110 -35.81 -8.76 11.05
CA THR A 110 -36.73 -9.25 10.01
C THR A 110 -38.13 -8.66 10.16
N SER A 111 -38.34 -7.40 9.78
CA SER A 111 -39.68 -6.91 9.41
C SER A 111 -39.61 -5.68 8.48
N ILE A 112 -39.52 -5.93 7.18
CA ILE A 112 -40.10 -5.04 6.18
C ILE A 112 -40.89 -5.95 5.23
N ASN A 113 -42.20 -6.05 5.45
CA ASN A 113 -43.12 -6.69 4.51
C ASN A 113 -43.76 -5.59 3.65
N ARG A 114 -44.13 -5.91 2.41
CA ARG A 114 -44.98 -5.07 1.52
C ARG A 114 -46.27 -4.53 2.16
N SER A 115 -46.69 -5.09 3.30
CA SER A 115 -47.93 -4.73 4.01
C SER A 115 -47.76 -3.80 5.21
N THR A 116 -46.56 -3.24 5.44
CA THR A 116 -46.32 -2.16 6.40
C THR A 116 -45.88 -0.90 5.68
#